data_AF-A0A7V0S4M5-F1
#
_entry.id   AF-A0A7V0S4M5-F1
#
_cell.length_a   1.000
_cell.length_b   1.000
_cell.length_c   1.000
_cell.angle_alpha   90.00
_cell.angle_beta   90.00
_cell.angle_gamma   90.00
#
_symmetry.space_group_name_H-M   'P 1'
#
loop_
_entity.id
_entity.type
_entity.pdbx_description
1 polymer ?
#
loop_
_entity_poly.entity_id
_entity_poly.type
_entity_poly.pdbx_seq_one_letter_code
_entity_poly.pdbx_strand_id
1 'polypeptide(L)'
;MKYRLIIVMMIILTAFSACQSVSEPQSFIMAVDWRYTAMPEYRSEEYFLGALSAIKELGAGMFMISPGDVEPLDASRELISEVFGEDYLWYPAMGNHELEDQAHVDYLRDLNAGEKSLPNVVRKGPAGCEETTYAFEVGDCHIAVLNQYFDGVSDVGTDGDMVPELLAWLEEDLKSTTKPFVFVAGHEPLVSMPDMGNGRIRHQGDSLDKYPQSAARFLQLMRKYKVTAYLTGHTHNTSIGRINGVWQIDAGHARGIEGLFPDVVFNQIYERMQLPENKNRSEESVLMDYFQGQEYNLKKVLDYAGLTGDVGYKEISDIAAFPLLVEFYRNYRDNNGLRCQYDKNFEAKGLLTQSSFVRIVLEKPVRAEVYRNDARGGKYQLTYTEILY
;
A
#
# COMPACT_ATOMS: atom_id res chain seq x y z
N MET A 1 -69.10 -58.21 9.71
CA MET A 1 -68.43 -57.26 8.78
C MET A 1 -68.74 -55.85 9.29
N LYS A 2 -67.86 -55.19 10.07
CA LYS A 2 -66.68 -54.39 9.65
C LYS A 2 -67.12 -53.39 8.57
N TYR A 3 -67.10 -52.07 8.78
CA TYR A 3 -65.89 -51.25 8.94
C TYR A 3 -66.06 -50.10 9.94
N ARG A 4 -65.05 -49.91 10.80
CA ARG A 4 -64.82 -48.70 11.60
C ARG A 4 -64.00 -47.73 10.74
N LEU A 5 -64.46 -46.49 10.63
CA LEU A 5 -63.74 -45.39 10.00
C LEU A 5 -62.64 -44.93 10.98
N ILE A 6 -61.37 -45.14 10.63
CA ILE A 6 -60.22 -44.58 11.34
C ILE A 6 -59.79 -43.35 10.54
N ILE A 7 -59.95 -42.17 11.13
CA ILE A 7 -59.37 -40.92 10.62
C ILE A 7 -57.91 -40.91 11.07
N VAL A 8 -56.99 -41.04 10.12
CA VAL A 8 -55.55 -40.86 10.35
C VAL A 8 -55.27 -39.36 10.20
N MET A 9 -54.96 -38.70 11.32
CA MET A 9 -54.49 -37.32 11.34
C MET A 9 -52.99 -37.33 11.01
N MET A 10 -52.64 -36.93 9.80
CA MET A 10 -51.25 -36.81 9.36
C MET A 10 -50.67 -35.51 9.93
N ILE A 11 -49.88 -35.61 10.99
CA ILE A 11 -49.11 -34.48 11.51
C ILE A 11 -47.89 -34.31 10.60
N ILE A 12 -47.93 -33.29 9.75
CA ILE A 12 -46.78 -32.84 8.98
C ILE A 12 -45.92 -31.99 9.92
N LEU A 13 -44.85 -32.58 10.47
CA LEU A 13 -43.79 -31.82 11.12
C LEU A 13 -42.94 -31.17 10.01
N THR A 14 -43.23 -29.92 9.66
CA THR A 14 -42.29 -29.09 8.89
C THR A 14 -41.16 -28.67 9.83
N ALA A 15 -40.03 -29.38 9.78
CA ALA A 15 -38.79 -28.88 10.34
C ALA A 15 -38.34 -27.68 9.49
N PHE A 16 -38.64 -26.46 9.95
CA PHE A 16 -37.97 -25.27 9.47
C PHE A 16 -36.52 -25.32 9.97
N SER A 17 -35.63 -25.92 9.17
CA SER A 17 -34.21 -25.58 9.26
C SER A 17 -34.10 -24.14 8.80
N ALA A 18 -34.11 -23.21 9.74
CA ALA A 18 -33.61 -21.86 9.53
C ALA A 18 -32.13 -21.99 9.19
N CYS A 19 -31.83 -22.16 7.91
CA CYS A 19 -30.50 -21.89 7.38
C CYS A 19 -30.35 -20.37 7.51
N GLN A 20 -29.92 -19.91 8.68
CA GLN A 20 -29.43 -18.56 8.83
C GLN A 20 -28.24 -18.47 7.88
N SER A 21 -28.43 -17.77 6.76
CA SER A 21 -27.31 -17.27 5.99
C SER A 21 -26.49 -16.41 6.96
N VAL A 22 -25.37 -16.94 7.44
CA VAL A 22 -24.41 -16.15 8.19
C VAL A 22 -23.95 -15.09 7.18
N SER A 23 -24.42 -13.84 7.37
CA SER A 23 -23.92 -12.73 6.58
C SER A 23 -22.41 -12.67 6.79
N GLU A 24 -21.62 -12.56 5.71
CA GLU A 24 -20.18 -12.38 5.87
C GLU A 24 -19.90 -11.19 6.82
N PRO A 25 -18.89 -11.31 7.71
CA PRO A 25 -18.49 -10.19 8.54
C PRO A 25 -18.14 -8.97 7.69
N GLN A 26 -18.40 -7.78 8.22
CA GLN A 26 -17.98 -6.54 7.60
C GLN A 26 -16.45 -6.54 7.43
N SER A 27 -15.95 -5.90 6.37
CA SER A 27 -14.51 -5.76 6.16
C SER A 27 -14.19 -4.42 5.49
N PHE A 28 -12.93 -4.01 5.56
CA PHE A 28 -12.40 -2.87 4.82
C PHE A 28 -11.04 -3.22 4.21
N ILE A 29 -10.57 -2.39 3.28
CA ILE A 29 -9.31 -2.59 2.58
C ILE A 29 -8.28 -1.58 3.07
N MET A 30 -7.06 -2.05 3.29
CA MET A 30 -5.87 -1.24 3.48
C MET A 30 -4.94 -1.44 2.29
N ALA A 31 -4.65 -0.38 1.56
CA ALA A 31 -3.69 -0.33 0.46
C ALA A 31 -2.94 1.00 0.54
N VAL A 32 -1.66 1.01 0.21
CA VAL A 32 -0.75 2.13 0.49
C VAL A 32 0.38 2.20 -0.53
N ASP A 33 1.12 3.30 -0.58
CA ASP A 33 2.40 3.41 -1.28
C ASP A 33 2.34 3.11 -2.79
N TRP A 34 1.22 3.33 -3.49
CA TRP A 34 1.13 3.07 -4.94
C TRP A 34 1.67 4.21 -5.80
N ARG A 35 1.78 5.44 -5.28
CA ARG A 35 2.42 6.57 -5.97
C ARG A 35 1.79 6.84 -7.34
N TYR A 36 2.60 7.36 -8.25
CA TYR A 36 2.28 7.66 -9.65
C TYR A 36 1.59 6.53 -10.44
N THR A 37 1.55 5.28 -9.95
CA THR A 37 0.99 4.15 -10.69
C THR A 37 -0.55 4.18 -10.85
N ALA A 38 -1.22 5.21 -10.31
CA ALA A 38 -2.63 5.51 -10.62
C ALA A 38 -2.82 6.38 -11.89
N MET A 39 -1.76 7.01 -12.39
CA MET A 39 -1.82 7.90 -13.55
C MET A 39 -2.22 7.15 -14.83
N PRO A 40 -2.87 7.83 -15.81
CA PRO A 40 -3.42 7.21 -17.02
C PRO A 40 -2.47 6.28 -17.78
N GLU A 41 -1.19 6.64 -17.90
CA GLU A 41 -0.17 5.84 -18.59
C GLU A 41 0.18 4.51 -17.89
N TYR A 42 -0.17 4.38 -16.60
CA TYR A 42 0.05 3.17 -15.79
C TYR A 42 -1.25 2.40 -15.51
N ARG A 43 -2.39 2.77 -16.11
CA ARG A 43 -3.69 2.08 -15.89
C ARG A 43 -3.76 0.73 -16.62
N SER A 44 -2.95 -0.23 -16.16
CA SER A 44 -2.98 -1.63 -16.57
C SER A 44 -2.92 -2.55 -15.36
N GLU A 45 -3.35 -3.81 -15.54
CA GLU A 45 -3.33 -4.85 -14.48
C GLU A 45 -1.92 -5.13 -13.92
N GLU A 46 -0.86 -4.72 -14.63
CA GLU A 46 0.52 -4.83 -14.16
C GLU A 46 0.82 -3.87 -13.00
N TYR A 47 0.04 -2.80 -12.86
CA TYR A 47 0.24 -1.73 -11.87
C TYR A 47 -0.86 -1.72 -10.80
N PHE A 48 -1.15 -0.55 -10.21
CA PHE A 48 -2.14 -0.38 -9.14
C PHE A 48 -3.55 -0.85 -9.55
N LEU A 49 -3.93 -0.71 -10.82
CA LEU A 49 -5.19 -1.25 -11.32
C LEU A 49 -5.32 -2.76 -11.05
N GLY A 50 -4.22 -3.53 -11.09
CA GLY A 50 -4.25 -4.95 -10.72
C GLY A 50 -4.64 -5.21 -9.27
N ALA A 51 -4.21 -4.35 -8.34
CA ALA A 51 -4.65 -4.43 -6.95
C ALA A 51 -6.14 -4.13 -6.84
N LEU A 52 -6.61 -3.06 -7.50
CA LEU A 52 -8.02 -2.65 -7.49
C LEU A 52 -8.94 -3.72 -8.11
N SER A 53 -8.53 -4.34 -9.22
CA SER A 53 -9.24 -5.45 -9.86
C SER A 53 -9.34 -6.65 -8.92
N ALA A 54 -8.25 -7.02 -8.25
CA ALA A 54 -8.28 -8.11 -7.26
C ALA A 54 -9.18 -7.78 -6.04
N ILE A 55 -9.14 -6.54 -5.55
CA ILE A 55 -10.03 -6.06 -4.48
C ILE A 55 -11.49 -6.12 -4.93
N LYS A 56 -11.79 -5.75 -6.19
CA LYS A 56 -13.15 -5.81 -6.75
C LYS A 56 -13.68 -7.24 -6.79
N GLU A 57 -12.85 -8.18 -7.22
CA GLU A 57 -13.20 -9.61 -7.26
C GLU A 57 -13.42 -10.20 -5.86
N LEU A 58 -12.58 -9.79 -4.90
CA LEU A 58 -12.69 -10.22 -3.50
C LEU A 58 -13.90 -9.63 -2.78
N GLY A 59 -14.30 -8.41 -3.17
CA GLY A 59 -15.25 -7.56 -2.48
C GLY A 59 -14.53 -6.37 -1.82
N ALA A 60 -14.86 -5.16 -2.27
CA ALA A 60 -14.18 -3.93 -1.89
C ALA A 60 -14.34 -3.52 -0.40
N GLY A 61 -15.11 -4.27 0.38
CA GLY A 61 -15.42 -3.91 1.76
C GLY A 61 -16.22 -2.61 1.87
N MET A 62 -16.30 -2.07 3.08
CA MET A 62 -17.06 -0.84 3.38
C MET A 62 -16.36 0.44 2.91
N PHE A 63 -15.02 0.42 2.89
CA PHE A 63 -14.16 1.55 2.50
C PHE A 63 -12.73 1.05 2.26
N MET A 64 -11.90 1.94 1.68
CA MET A 64 -10.46 1.81 1.61
C MET A 64 -9.78 2.88 2.47
N ILE A 65 -8.80 2.50 3.28
CA ILE A 65 -7.90 3.39 4.02
C ILE A 65 -6.50 3.28 3.43
N SER A 66 -5.83 4.42 3.28
CA SER A 66 -4.50 4.48 2.66
C SER A 66 -3.54 5.33 3.46
N PRO A 67 -2.68 4.72 4.30
CA PRO A 67 -1.71 5.43 5.13
C PRO A 67 -0.56 6.09 4.34
N GLY A 68 -0.86 7.04 3.44
CA GLY A 68 0.12 7.89 2.74
C GLY A 68 0.72 7.31 1.45
N ASP A 69 1.44 8.17 0.72
CA ASP A 69 2.17 7.84 -0.50
C ASP A 69 1.27 7.31 -1.63
N VAL A 70 0.23 8.08 -1.92
CA VAL A 70 -0.84 7.75 -2.86
C VAL A 70 -0.99 8.81 -3.94
N GLU A 71 0.00 9.68 -4.09
CA GLU A 71 -0.01 10.78 -5.04
C GLU A 71 0.35 10.35 -6.47
N PRO A 72 -0.24 10.99 -7.51
CA PRO A 72 -1.20 12.11 -7.45
C PRO A 72 -2.60 11.70 -6.98
N LEU A 73 -3.17 12.45 -6.03
CA LEU A 73 -4.40 12.08 -5.32
C LEU A 73 -5.65 12.15 -6.21
N ASP A 74 -5.65 13.01 -7.22
CA ASP A 74 -6.72 13.14 -8.20
C ASP A 74 -6.77 11.92 -9.14
N ALA A 75 -5.62 11.51 -9.68
CA ALA A 75 -5.50 10.29 -10.48
C ALA A 75 -5.87 9.04 -9.67
N SER A 76 -5.43 8.98 -8.42
CA SER A 76 -5.80 7.93 -7.47
C SER A 76 -7.31 7.88 -7.22
N ARG A 77 -7.93 9.04 -6.96
CA ARG A 77 -9.37 9.14 -6.74
C ARG A 77 -10.15 8.73 -7.98
N GLU A 78 -9.76 9.20 -9.16
CA GLU A 78 -10.40 8.88 -10.43
C GLU A 78 -10.38 7.37 -10.68
N LEU A 79 -9.20 6.73 -10.56
CA LEU A 79 -9.07 5.31 -10.81
C LEU A 79 -9.85 4.45 -9.80
N ILE A 80 -9.82 4.82 -8.51
CA ILE A 80 -10.65 4.15 -7.47
C ILE A 80 -12.14 4.27 -7.81
N SER A 81 -12.58 5.44 -8.28
CA SER A 81 -13.98 5.70 -8.65
C SER A 81 -14.39 4.93 -9.91
N GLU A 82 -13.49 4.81 -10.89
CA GLU A 82 -13.71 4.00 -12.10
C GLU A 82 -13.95 2.52 -11.74
N VAL A 83 -13.20 1.99 -10.76
CA VAL A 83 -13.27 0.57 -10.39
C VAL A 83 -14.44 0.27 -9.46
N PHE A 84 -14.66 1.08 -8.41
CA PHE A 84 -15.64 0.81 -7.34
C PHE A 84 -16.88 1.71 -7.34
N GLY A 85 -16.88 2.77 -8.15
CA GLY A 85 -17.94 3.78 -8.22
C GLY A 85 -17.62 5.05 -7.42
N GLU A 86 -18.20 6.17 -7.84
CA GLU A 86 -18.01 7.50 -7.24
C GLU A 86 -18.37 7.57 -5.75
N ASP A 87 -19.33 6.77 -5.30
CA ASP A 87 -19.76 6.76 -3.90
C ASP A 87 -18.88 5.87 -2.99
N TYR A 88 -17.87 5.18 -3.56
CA TYR A 88 -16.98 4.35 -2.75
C TYR A 88 -16.11 5.21 -1.83
N LEU A 89 -16.13 4.84 -0.55
CA LEU A 89 -15.46 5.57 0.51
C LEU A 89 -13.95 5.28 0.48
N TRP A 90 -13.15 6.33 0.32
CA TRP A 90 -11.70 6.28 0.36
C TRP A 90 -11.18 7.36 1.31
N TYR A 91 -10.31 6.95 2.23
CA TYR A 91 -9.72 7.81 3.26
C TYR A 91 -8.20 7.77 3.11
N PRO A 92 -7.58 8.79 2.50
CA PRO A 92 -6.13 8.90 2.44
C PRO A 92 -5.56 9.57 3.70
N ALA A 93 -4.36 9.15 4.09
CA ALA A 93 -3.50 9.86 5.03
C ALA A 93 -2.37 10.58 4.27
N MET A 94 -1.64 11.45 4.95
CA MET A 94 -0.42 12.06 4.42
C MET A 94 0.78 11.13 4.62
N GLY A 95 1.53 10.89 3.56
CA GLY A 95 2.87 10.29 3.54
C GLY A 95 3.94 11.31 3.18
N ASN A 96 5.21 10.90 3.20
CA ASN A 96 6.31 11.82 2.99
C ASN A 96 6.37 12.31 1.53
N HIS A 97 5.77 11.59 0.59
CA HIS A 97 5.76 12.00 -0.81
C HIS A 97 4.62 12.91 -1.21
N GLU A 98 3.53 12.99 -0.43
CA GLU A 98 2.59 14.09 -0.57
C GLU A 98 3.26 15.46 -0.31
N LEU A 99 4.36 15.51 0.46
CA LEU A 99 5.11 16.75 0.75
C LEU A 99 5.98 17.23 -0.42
N GLU A 100 6.22 16.41 -1.44
CA GLU A 100 7.11 16.75 -2.56
C GLU A 100 6.50 17.80 -3.49
N ASP A 101 5.17 17.93 -3.48
CA ASP A 101 4.45 18.95 -4.24
C ASP A 101 3.31 19.54 -3.39
N GLN A 102 3.29 20.88 -3.29
CA GLN A 102 2.25 21.61 -2.55
C GLN A 102 0.84 21.29 -3.06
N ALA A 103 0.67 20.97 -4.35
CA ALA A 103 -0.62 20.60 -4.91
C ALA A 103 -1.21 19.34 -4.28
N HIS A 104 -0.38 18.36 -3.87
CA HIS A 104 -0.85 17.16 -3.19
C HIS A 104 -1.31 17.45 -1.76
N VAL A 105 -0.56 18.29 -1.04
CA VAL A 105 -0.94 18.77 0.30
C VAL A 105 -2.27 19.53 0.23
N ASP A 106 -2.41 20.45 -0.72
CA ASP A 106 -3.62 21.24 -0.91
C ASP A 106 -4.83 20.35 -1.26
N TYR A 107 -4.64 19.32 -2.07
CA TYR A 107 -5.70 18.35 -2.36
C TYR A 107 -6.16 17.60 -1.09
N LEU A 108 -5.25 17.14 -0.23
CA LEU A 108 -5.62 16.50 1.04
C LEU A 108 -6.40 17.45 1.95
N ARG A 109 -6.00 18.72 2.01
CA ARG A 109 -6.72 19.75 2.75
C ARG A 109 -8.13 19.94 2.18
N ASP A 110 -8.25 20.07 0.86
CA ASP A 110 -9.52 20.28 0.18
C ASP A 110 -10.49 19.09 0.31
N LEU A 111 -9.99 17.85 0.27
CA LEU A 111 -10.79 16.63 0.52
C LEU A 111 -11.52 16.70 1.85
N ASN A 112 -10.88 17.32 2.85
CA ASN A 112 -11.33 17.37 4.22
C ASN A 112 -11.56 18.82 4.71
N ALA A 113 -11.83 19.78 3.82
CA ALA A 113 -12.07 21.19 4.15
C ALA A 113 -13.46 21.49 4.74
N GLY A 114 -13.54 22.17 5.89
CA GLY A 114 -14.81 22.57 6.52
C GLY A 114 -15.53 21.48 7.35
N GLU A 115 -16.76 21.74 7.80
CA GLU A 115 -17.43 20.95 8.85
C GLU A 115 -17.98 19.56 8.41
N LYS A 116 -17.98 19.22 7.11
CA LYS A 116 -18.59 17.97 6.58
C LYS A 116 -17.84 17.36 5.38
N SER A 117 -16.55 17.53 5.35
CA SER A 117 -15.66 17.01 4.32
C SER A 117 -15.04 15.69 4.77
N LEU A 118 -14.82 14.81 3.80
CA LEU A 118 -14.86 13.34 3.87
C LEU A 118 -16.11 12.75 4.60
N PRO A 119 -16.80 11.74 4.03
CA PRO A 119 -17.96 11.13 4.66
C PRO A 119 -17.64 10.56 6.05
N ASN A 120 -18.58 10.65 6.98
CA ASN A 120 -18.50 10.03 8.32
C ASN A 120 -17.33 10.49 9.21
N VAL A 121 -16.67 11.62 8.90
CA VAL A 121 -15.72 12.25 9.81
C VAL A 121 -16.45 12.70 11.09
N VAL A 122 -15.96 12.23 12.23
CA VAL A 122 -16.51 12.52 13.57
C VAL A 122 -15.63 13.49 14.36
N ARG A 123 -14.38 13.69 13.95
CA ARG A 123 -13.44 14.63 14.57
C ARG A 123 -12.42 15.14 13.55
N LYS A 124 -12.22 16.46 13.52
CA LYS A 124 -11.14 17.14 12.79
C LYS A 124 -9.88 17.22 13.62
N GLY A 125 -8.74 17.41 12.98
CA GLY A 125 -7.41 17.47 13.59
C GLY A 125 -7.23 18.64 14.55
N PRO A 126 -6.06 18.70 15.22
CA PRO A 126 -5.69 19.86 16.03
C PRO A 126 -5.47 21.09 15.14
N ALA A 127 -5.40 22.27 15.76
CA ALA A 127 -5.15 23.52 15.06
C ALA A 127 -3.84 23.48 14.24
N GLY A 128 -3.89 23.88 12.97
CA GLY A 128 -2.78 23.79 12.02
C GLY A 128 -2.67 22.45 11.29
N CYS A 129 -3.62 21.54 11.49
CA CYS A 129 -3.67 20.19 10.93
C CYS A 129 -5.11 19.64 10.85
N GLU A 130 -6.11 20.54 10.85
CA GLU A 130 -7.53 20.21 10.99
C GLU A 130 -8.04 19.28 9.88
N GLU A 131 -7.54 19.47 8.66
CA GLU A 131 -7.95 18.72 7.48
C GLU A 131 -7.14 17.44 7.29
N THR A 132 -5.87 17.39 7.69
CA THR A 132 -4.97 16.25 7.38
C THR A 132 -4.83 15.24 8.52
N THR A 133 -5.24 15.61 9.74
CA THR A 133 -5.50 14.66 10.84
C THR A 133 -7.01 14.63 11.07
N TYR A 134 -7.61 13.45 11.18
CA TYR A 134 -9.05 13.33 11.39
C TYR A 134 -9.44 11.95 11.89
N ALA A 135 -10.63 11.80 12.47
CA ALA A 135 -11.20 10.51 12.80
C ALA A 135 -12.56 10.33 12.13
N PHE A 136 -12.85 9.10 11.69
CA PHE A 136 -14.12 8.75 11.06
C PHE A 136 -14.67 7.43 11.60
N GLU A 137 -15.98 7.23 11.40
CA GLU A 137 -16.66 6.01 11.82
C GLU A 137 -17.50 5.42 10.68
N VAL A 138 -17.24 4.16 10.32
CA VAL A 138 -18.05 3.42 9.34
C VAL A 138 -18.42 2.07 9.94
N GLY A 139 -19.73 1.82 10.07
CA GLY A 139 -20.23 0.62 10.76
C GLY A 139 -19.75 0.56 12.21
N ASP A 140 -19.12 -0.55 12.57
CA ASP A 140 -18.56 -0.82 13.90
C ASP A 140 -17.08 -0.39 14.05
N CYS A 141 -16.52 0.28 13.05
CA CYS A 141 -15.16 0.80 13.07
C CYS A 141 -15.10 2.27 13.47
N HIS A 142 -14.08 2.59 14.26
CA HIS A 142 -13.54 3.93 14.45
C HIS A 142 -12.09 3.93 13.98
N ILE A 143 -11.70 4.91 13.16
CA ILE A 143 -10.33 5.06 12.66
C ILE A 143 -9.86 6.49 12.88
N ALA A 144 -8.76 6.65 13.60
CA ALA A 144 -8.02 7.91 13.70
C ALA A 144 -6.91 7.93 12.65
N VAL A 145 -6.97 8.87 11.71
CA VAL A 145 -5.97 9.12 10.67
C VAL A 145 -5.07 10.27 11.12
N LEU A 146 -3.77 10.00 11.20
CA LEU A 146 -2.76 10.92 11.72
C LEU A 146 -1.91 11.45 10.58
N ASN A 147 -1.72 12.77 10.54
CA ASN A 147 -0.63 13.37 9.80
C ASN A 147 0.60 13.50 10.72
N GLN A 148 1.58 12.62 10.51
CA GLN A 148 2.82 12.59 11.29
C GLN A 148 3.83 13.66 10.89
N TYR A 149 3.53 14.44 9.84
CA TYR A 149 4.33 15.57 9.39
C TYR A 149 3.91 16.89 10.06
N PHE A 150 2.94 16.84 10.98
CA PHE A 150 2.52 17.97 11.81
C PHE A 150 3.50 18.29 12.93
N ASP A 151 3.91 19.56 13.07
CA ASP A 151 4.88 20.02 14.08
C ASP A 151 4.27 20.71 15.32
N GLY A 152 2.94 20.75 15.42
CA GLY A 152 2.22 21.52 16.43
C GLY A 152 1.70 22.88 15.92
N VAL A 153 2.12 23.30 14.73
CA VAL A 153 1.72 24.56 14.09
C VAL A 153 1.33 24.37 12.61
N SER A 154 2.08 23.55 11.87
CA SER A 154 1.89 23.28 10.45
C SER A 154 1.91 21.79 10.17
N ASP A 155 0.97 21.36 9.34
CA ASP A 155 0.79 20.00 8.80
C ASP A 155 1.92 19.50 7.86
N VAL A 156 2.96 20.30 7.64
CA VAL A 156 4.14 19.97 6.81
C VAL A 156 5.46 20.33 7.51
N GLY A 157 5.46 20.40 8.84
CA GLY A 157 6.56 20.95 9.64
C GLY A 157 7.58 19.93 10.19
N THR A 158 7.28 18.63 10.20
CA THR A 158 8.21 17.58 10.65
C THR A 158 8.57 16.62 9.50
N ASP A 159 9.44 15.67 9.80
CA ASP A 159 9.84 14.58 8.91
C ASP A 159 9.30 13.22 9.40
N GLY A 160 8.16 13.20 10.11
CA GLY A 160 7.53 11.99 10.63
C GLY A 160 7.74 11.78 12.13
N ASP A 161 7.01 12.51 12.98
CA ASP A 161 7.04 12.38 14.44
C ASP A 161 5.63 12.38 15.05
N MET A 162 5.53 11.91 16.29
CA MET A 162 4.34 11.98 17.14
C MET A 162 4.50 13.11 18.16
N VAL A 163 4.37 14.35 17.70
CA VAL A 163 4.50 15.56 18.54
C VAL A 163 3.44 15.61 19.66
N PRO A 164 3.69 16.33 20.77
CA PRO A 164 2.78 16.39 21.92
C PRO A 164 1.33 16.78 21.57
N GLU A 165 1.15 17.71 20.64
CA GLU A 165 -0.13 18.22 20.18
C GLU A 165 -0.94 17.12 19.47
N LEU A 166 -0.28 16.33 18.61
CA LEU A 166 -0.88 15.20 17.91
C LEU A 166 -1.26 14.08 18.89
N LEU A 167 -0.40 13.80 19.86
CA LEU A 167 -0.66 12.81 20.92
C LEU A 167 -1.82 13.22 21.83
N ALA A 168 -1.93 14.51 22.17
CA ALA A 168 -3.03 15.04 22.97
C ALA A 168 -4.36 14.91 22.22
N TRP A 169 -4.38 15.31 20.94
CA TRP A 169 -5.55 15.16 20.08
C TRP A 169 -6.00 13.69 19.98
N LEU A 170 -5.07 12.78 19.70
CA LEU A 170 -5.37 11.35 19.60
C LEU A 170 -5.93 10.79 20.92
N GLU A 171 -5.39 11.22 22.06
CA GLU A 171 -5.92 10.77 23.34
C GLU A 171 -7.38 11.21 23.54
N GLU A 172 -7.74 12.44 23.17
CA GLU A 172 -9.11 12.92 23.27
C GLU A 172 -10.06 12.18 22.33
N ASP A 173 -9.59 11.86 21.13
CA ASP A 173 -10.33 11.08 20.15
C ASP A 173 -10.63 9.67 20.66
N LEU A 174 -9.59 8.94 21.09
CA LEU A 174 -9.71 7.58 21.64
C LEU A 174 -10.55 7.51 22.91
N LYS A 175 -10.59 8.58 23.73
CA LYS A 175 -11.50 8.67 24.88
C LYS A 175 -12.98 8.79 24.47
N SER A 176 -13.25 9.35 23.29
CA SER A 176 -14.60 9.73 22.87
C SER A 176 -15.35 8.64 22.10
N THR A 177 -14.64 7.68 21.50
CA THR A 177 -15.29 6.58 20.77
C THR A 177 -15.70 5.42 21.70
N THR A 178 -16.81 4.79 21.35
CA THR A 178 -17.28 3.54 21.98
C THR A 178 -17.36 2.39 20.98
N LYS A 179 -16.80 2.56 19.77
CA LYS A 179 -16.82 1.53 18.73
C LYS A 179 -16.02 0.31 19.16
N PRO A 180 -16.46 -0.91 18.81
CA PRO A 180 -15.79 -2.13 19.22
C PRO A 180 -14.47 -2.39 18.47
N PHE A 181 -14.29 -1.83 17.27
CA PHE A 181 -13.07 -1.95 16.49
C PHE A 181 -12.45 -0.57 16.31
N VAL A 182 -11.27 -0.36 16.89
CA VAL A 182 -10.60 0.95 16.93
C VAL A 182 -9.24 0.80 16.27
N PHE A 183 -9.01 1.51 15.17
CA PHE A 183 -7.73 1.52 14.48
C PHE A 183 -7.12 2.92 14.52
N VAL A 184 -5.80 2.97 14.41
CA VAL A 184 -5.06 4.22 14.19
C VAL A 184 -4.27 4.04 12.90
N ALA A 185 -4.23 5.04 12.04
CA ALA A 185 -3.52 5.02 10.77
C ALA A 185 -2.56 6.21 10.67
N GLY A 186 -1.34 5.97 10.20
CA GLY A 186 -0.32 6.97 9.92
C GLY A 186 0.71 6.37 8.96
N HIS A 187 1.45 7.18 8.22
CA HIS A 187 2.37 6.66 7.21
C HIS A 187 3.59 5.96 7.82
N GLU A 188 4.25 6.59 8.79
CA GLU A 188 5.47 6.14 9.44
C GLU A 188 5.22 5.01 10.45
N PRO A 189 5.89 3.85 10.32
CA PRO A 189 5.77 2.75 11.27
C PRO A 189 6.35 3.09 12.64
N LEU A 190 5.84 2.45 13.71
CA LEU A 190 6.47 2.51 15.04
C LEU A 190 7.89 1.95 15.01
N VAL A 191 8.05 0.84 14.29
CA VAL A 191 9.33 0.21 13.96
C VAL A 191 9.21 -0.40 12.58
N SER A 192 10.24 -0.23 11.76
CA SER A 192 10.31 -0.87 10.46
C SER A 192 10.62 -2.36 10.63
N MET A 193 9.74 -3.19 10.08
CA MET A 193 9.85 -4.65 10.16
C MET A 193 10.34 -5.24 8.82
N PRO A 194 10.99 -6.42 8.85
CA PRO A 194 11.33 -7.12 7.62
C PRO A 194 10.08 -7.47 6.81
N ASP A 195 10.18 -7.40 5.48
CA ASP A 195 9.15 -7.93 4.58
C ASP A 195 8.91 -9.42 4.86
N MET A 196 7.65 -9.80 4.98
CA MET A 196 7.28 -11.18 5.33
C MET A 196 7.64 -12.22 4.25
N GLY A 197 7.88 -11.79 3.00
CA GLY A 197 8.20 -12.68 1.88
C GLY A 197 9.69 -12.90 1.68
N ASN A 198 10.49 -11.83 1.80
CA ASN A 198 11.93 -11.89 1.47
C ASN A 198 12.86 -11.38 2.58
N GLY A 199 12.32 -10.88 3.69
CA GLY A 199 13.10 -10.39 4.84
C GLY A 199 13.82 -9.06 4.59
N ARG A 200 13.53 -8.35 3.49
CA ARG A 200 14.09 -7.02 3.23
C ARG A 200 13.69 -6.06 4.36
N ILE A 201 14.66 -5.30 4.86
CA ILE A 201 14.42 -4.21 5.81
C ILE A 201 14.68 -2.89 5.09
N ARG A 202 13.76 -1.95 5.23
CA ARG A 202 13.86 -0.58 4.72
C ARG A 202 13.39 0.38 5.81
N HIS A 203 13.88 1.61 5.72
CA HIS A 203 13.49 2.69 6.61
C HIS A 203 13.69 2.38 8.10
N GLN A 204 14.81 1.72 8.45
CA GLN A 204 15.16 1.48 9.85
C GLN A 204 15.93 2.69 10.39
N GLY A 205 15.43 3.29 11.47
CA GLY A 205 16.05 4.44 12.14
C GLY A 205 15.73 5.80 11.52
N ASP A 206 14.89 5.85 10.48
CA ASP A 206 14.42 7.08 9.83
C ASP A 206 12.88 7.21 9.81
N SER A 207 12.14 6.30 10.44
CA SER A 207 10.70 6.43 10.72
C SER A 207 10.46 6.89 12.17
N LEU A 208 9.33 6.55 12.82
CA LEU A 208 9.10 6.94 14.22
C LEU A 208 10.16 6.42 15.19
N ASP A 209 10.90 5.37 14.83
CA ASP A 209 12.03 4.86 15.62
C ASP A 209 13.22 5.84 15.69
N LYS A 210 13.26 6.86 14.82
CA LYS A 210 14.11 8.04 14.95
C LYS A 210 13.76 8.90 16.18
N TYR A 211 12.50 8.87 16.62
CA TYR A 211 11.96 9.63 17.75
C TYR A 211 11.47 8.72 18.89
N PRO A 212 12.38 7.96 19.55
CA PRO A 212 12.01 6.84 20.42
C PRO A 212 11.14 7.24 21.62
N GLN A 213 11.26 8.48 22.13
CA GLN A 213 10.43 8.96 23.24
C GLN A 213 8.98 9.24 22.80
N SER A 214 8.80 9.89 21.65
CA SER A 214 7.50 10.16 21.04
C SER A 214 6.82 8.86 20.63
N ALA A 215 7.54 7.97 19.95
CA ALA A 215 7.06 6.63 19.57
C ALA A 215 6.64 5.79 20.79
N ALA A 216 7.41 5.83 21.88
CA ALA A 216 7.04 5.13 23.11
C ALA A 216 5.75 5.68 23.74
N ARG A 217 5.53 7.00 23.74
CA ARG A 217 4.29 7.61 24.22
C ARG A 217 3.10 7.24 23.35
N PHE A 218 3.28 7.28 22.03
CA PHE A 218 2.27 6.87 21.06
C PHE A 218 1.84 5.41 21.27
N LEU A 219 2.80 4.51 21.39
CA LEU A 219 2.57 3.10 21.69
C LEU A 219 1.81 2.91 23.02
N GLN A 220 2.22 3.61 24.08
CA GLN A 220 1.54 3.55 25.38
C GLN A 220 0.10 4.03 25.30
N LEU A 221 -0.16 5.07 24.51
CA LEU A 221 -1.49 5.61 24.30
C LEU A 221 -2.40 4.58 23.60
N MET A 222 -1.93 3.99 22.51
CA MET A 222 -2.66 2.93 21.80
C MET A 222 -2.95 1.73 22.70
N ARG A 223 -1.99 1.31 23.55
CA ARG A 223 -2.22 0.25 24.55
C ARG A 223 -3.27 0.63 25.58
N LYS A 224 -3.20 1.85 26.12
CA LYS A 224 -4.13 2.35 27.15
C LYS A 224 -5.58 2.29 26.68
N TYR A 225 -5.83 2.67 25.43
CA TYR A 225 -7.16 2.69 24.83
C TYR A 225 -7.52 1.42 24.04
N LYS A 226 -6.67 0.38 24.10
CA LYS A 226 -6.92 -0.93 23.47
C LYS A 226 -7.20 -0.83 21.95
N VAL A 227 -6.43 0.01 21.26
CA VAL A 227 -6.43 0.08 19.80
C VAL A 227 -6.19 -1.33 19.23
N THR A 228 -7.04 -1.74 18.29
CA THR A 228 -7.02 -3.05 17.63
C THR A 228 -5.72 -3.23 16.85
N ALA A 229 -5.37 -2.27 15.99
CA ALA A 229 -4.10 -2.23 15.29
C ALA A 229 -3.74 -0.80 14.85
N TYR A 230 -2.45 -0.56 14.70
CA TYR A 230 -1.86 0.56 14.00
C TYR A 230 -1.62 0.17 12.53
N LEU A 231 -2.12 0.97 11.59
CA LEU A 231 -2.06 0.75 10.14
C LEU A 231 -1.06 1.72 9.52
N THR A 232 -0.07 1.21 8.78
CA THR A 232 1.08 2.00 8.31
C THR A 232 1.55 1.62 6.89
N GLY A 233 2.44 2.43 6.32
CA GLY A 233 3.14 2.18 5.05
C GLY A 233 4.62 2.52 5.15
N HIS A 234 5.13 3.31 4.21
CA HIS A 234 6.48 3.89 4.16
C HIS A 234 7.61 2.90 3.84
N THR A 235 7.60 1.72 4.46
CA THR A 235 8.71 0.77 4.31
C THR A 235 8.73 0.10 2.94
N HIS A 236 7.59 0.12 2.23
CA HIS A 236 7.27 -0.73 1.08
C HIS A 236 7.50 -2.23 1.36
N ASN A 237 7.44 -2.67 2.62
CA ASN A 237 7.58 -4.06 3.02
C ASN A 237 6.28 -4.51 3.69
N THR A 238 5.69 -5.60 3.22
CA THR A 238 4.48 -6.11 3.86
C THR A 238 4.86 -6.78 5.18
N SER A 239 4.30 -6.32 6.30
CA SER A 239 4.58 -6.91 7.61
C SER A 239 3.40 -6.80 8.57
N ILE A 240 3.25 -7.80 9.44
CA ILE A 240 2.29 -7.76 10.56
C ILE A 240 3.02 -8.23 11.81
N GLY A 241 2.96 -7.42 12.87
CA GLY A 241 3.71 -7.71 14.09
C GLY A 241 3.05 -7.14 15.33
N ARG A 242 3.26 -7.81 16.47
CA ARG A 242 2.80 -7.32 17.77
C ARG A 242 3.93 -6.67 18.55
N ILE A 243 3.93 -5.35 18.60
CA ILE A 243 4.96 -4.53 19.25
C ILE A 243 4.48 -4.17 20.66
N ASN A 244 5.05 -4.82 21.68
CA ASN A 244 4.73 -4.59 23.10
C ASN A 244 3.23 -4.55 23.42
N GLY A 245 2.42 -5.37 22.73
CA GLY A 245 0.99 -5.50 22.95
C GLY A 245 0.09 -4.79 21.93
N VAL A 246 0.63 -3.93 21.06
CA VAL A 246 -0.11 -3.30 19.94
C VAL A 246 0.24 -4.01 18.65
N TRP A 247 -0.77 -4.32 17.84
CA TRP A 247 -0.56 -4.81 16.49
C TRP A 247 -0.20 -3.66 15.56
N GLN A 248 0.85 -3.82 14.75
CA GLN A 248 1.14 -2.97 13.61
C GLN A 248 0.96 -3.79 12.34
N ILE A 249 0.31 -3.20 11.35
CA ILE A 249 0.10 -3.76 10.02
C ILE A 249 0.69 -2.76 9.03
N ASP A 250 1.72 -3.18 8.31
CA ASP A 250 2.29 -2.49 7.17
C ASP A 250 1.82 -3.22 5.90
N ALA A 251 1.07 -2.51 5.06
CA ALA A 251 0.52 -3.09 3.83
C ALA A 251 1.54 -3.16 2.68
N GLY A 252 2.79 -2.75 2.89
CA GLY A 252 3.84 -2.76 1.88
C GLY A 252 3.63 -1.67 0.84
N HIS A 253 3.42 -2.04 -0.42
CA HIS A 253 3.08 -1.11 -1.48
C HIS A 253 2.05 -1.73 -2.41
N ALA A 254 1.17 -0.94 -3.01
CA ALA A 254 0.14 -1.42 -3.95
C ALA A 254 0.46 -1.05 -5.42
N ARG A 255 1.74 -0.91 -5.78
CA ARG A 255 2.17 -0.43 -7.12
C ARG A 255 1.92 -1.41 -8.26
N GLY A 256 1.77 -2.69 -7.95
CA GLY A 256 1.90 -3.78 -8.93
C GLY A 256 3.37 -4.16 -9.15
N ILE A 257 3.98 -3.68 -10.23
CA ILE A 257 5.41 -3.87 -10.52
C ILE A 257 6.26 -2.93 -9.63
N GLU A 258 7.24 -3.49 -8.91
CA GLU A 258 8.15 -2.69 -8.06
C GLU A 258 9.46 -2.28 -8.77
N GLY A 259 9.73 -2.79 -9.97
CA GLY A 259 10.96 -2.46 -10.70
C GLY A 259 10.93 -2.86 -12.17
N LEU A 260 11.77 -2.19 -12.94
CA LEU A 260 12.06 -2.57 -14.33
C LEU A 260 12.87 -3.88 -14.31
N PHE A 261 12.31 -4.95 -14.88
CA PHE A 261 13.00 -6.23 -15.00
C PHE A 261 13.93 -6.26 -16.23
N PRO A 262 15.00 -7.08 -16.21
CA PRO A 262 15.93 -7.19 -17.34
C PRO A 262 15.25 -7.47 -18.69
N ASP A 263 14.29 -8.38 -18.72
CA ASP A 263 13.54 -8.74 -19.92
C ASP A 263 12.67 -7.60 -20.44
N VAL A 264 12.03 -6.85 -19.52
CA VAL A 264 11.23 -5.67 -19.86
C VAL A 264 12.12 -4.59 -20.47
N VAL A 265 13.26 -4.28 -19.84
CA VAL A 265 14.23 -3.30 -20.37
C VAL A 265 14.72 -3.71 -21.75
N PHE A 266 15.09 -4.99 -21.92
CA PHE A 266 15.52 -5.50 -23.22
C PHE A 266 14.43 -5.33 -24.29
N ASN A 267 13.19 -5.74 -24.00
CA ASN A 267 12.08 -5.68 -24.95
C ASN A 267 11.75 -4.23 -25.34
N GLN A 268 11.70 -3.31 -24.37
CA GLN A 268 11.44 -1.89 -24.64
C GLN A 268 12.53 -1.26 -25.54
N ILE A 269 13.80 -1.56 -25.28
CA ILE A 269 14.91 -1.11 -26.14
C ILE A 269 14.80 -1.76 -27.52
N TYR A 270 14.56 -3.07 -27.58
CA TYR A 270 14.47 -3.81 -28.83
C TYR A 270 13.36 -3.27 -29.73
N GLU A 271 12.18 -2.98 -29.19
CA GLU A 271 11.07 -2.36 -29.90
C GLU A 271 11.43 -0.94 -30.37
N ARG A 272 12.04 -0.14 -29.50
CA ARG A 272 12.49 1.22 -29.86
C ARG A 272 13.49 1.21 -31.01
N MET A 273 14.37 0.22 -31.07
CA MET A 273 15.33 0.03 -32.17
C MET A 273 14.64 -0.23 -33.52
N GLN A 274 13.43 -0.80 -33.53
CA GLN A 274 12.68 -1.09 -34.76
C GLN A 274 11.87 0.10 -35.29
N LEU A 275 11.78 1.20 -34.54
CA LEU A 275 11.00 2.37 -34.95
C LEU A 275 11.59 3.04 -36.21
N PRO A 276 10.76 3.50 -37.18
CA PRO A 276 11.23 4.08 -38.44
C PRO A 276 12.22 5.25 -38.27
N GLU A 277 12.00 6.10 -37.28
CA GLU A 277 12.86 7.24 -36.94
C GLU A 277 14.26 6.83 -36.44
N ASN A 278 14.41 5.60 -35.95
CA ASN A 278 15.66 5.07 -35.44
C ASN A 278 16.46 4.25 -36.48
N LYS A 279 15.89 4.03 -37.67
CA LYS A 279 16.48 3.17 -38.72
C LYS A 279 17.89 3.57 -39.18
N ASN A 280 18.21 4.87 -39.13
CA ASN A 280 19.50 5.41 -39.56
C ASN A 280 20.40 5.83 -38.38
N ARG A 281 19.98 5.52 -37.16
CA ARG A 281 20.71 5.86 -35.94
C ARG A 281 21.63 4.72 -35.54
N SER A 282 22.70 5.02 -34.81
CA SER A 282 23.51 3.98 -34.18
C SER A 282 22.79 3.39 -32.97
N GLU A 283 23.06 2.12 -32.67
CA GLU A 283 22.54 1.41 -31.49
C GLU A 283 22.81 2.20 -30.19
N GLU A 284 24.04 2.69 -30.02
CA GLU A 284 24.43 3.49 -28.86
C GLU A 284 23.65 4.80 -28.76
N SER A 285 23.30 5.43 -29.89
CA SER A 285 22.50 6.66 -29.83
C SER A 285 21.06 6.39 -29.39
N VAL A 286 20.46 5.28 -29.82
CA VAL A 286 19.11 4.89 -29.41
C VAL A 286 19.09 4.47 -27.94
N LEU A 287 20.13 3.75 -27.50
CA LEU A 287 20.33 3.41 -26.08
C LEU A 287 20.51 4.65 -25.21
N MET A 288 21.26 5.66 -25.67
CA MET A 288 21.45 6.90 -24.90
C MET A 288 20.13 7.64 -24.71
N ASP A 289 19.32 7.77 -25.76
CA ASP A 289 17.98 8.37 -25.67
C ASP A 289 17.01 7.57 -24.80
N TYR A 290 17.24 6.26 -24.64
CA TYR A 290 16.47 5.43 -23.72
C TYR A 290 16.99 5.54 -22.29
N PHE A 291 18.29 5.71 -22.11
CA PHE A 291 18.93 5.88 -20.81
C PHE A 291 18.55 7.22 -20.16
N GLN A 292 18.50 8.29 -20.96
CA GLN A 292 18.18 9.62 -20.48
C GLN A 292 16.76 9.71 -19.91
N GLY A 293 16.65 10.20 -18.67
CA GLY A 293 15.39 10.32 -17.93
C GLY A 293 14.93 9.06 -17.20
N GLN A 294 15.67 7.95 -17.30
CA GLN A 294 15.39 6.70 -16.56
C GLN A 294 16.66 6.13 -15.90
N GLU A 295 17.70 6.95 -15.73
CA GLU A 295 19.03 6.54 -15.33
C GLU A 295 18.99 5.78 -14.01
N TYR A 296 18.20 6.24 -13.04
CA TYR A 296 18.07 5.59 -11.73
C TYR A 296 17.59 4.14 -11.86
N ASN A 297 16.51 3.92 -12.59
CA ASN A 297 15.93 2.59 -12.75
C ASN A 297 16.84 1.68 -13.56
N LEU A 298 17.47 2.20 -14.62
CA LEU A 298 18.38 1.41 -15.44
C LEU A 298 19.66 1.07 -14.68
N LYS A 299 20.23 1.99 -13.90
CA LYS A 299 21.33 1.68 -12.97
C LYS A 299 20.96 0.59 -11.99
N LYS A 300 19.72 0.59 -11.46
CA LYS A 300 19.22 -0.46 -10.57
C LYS A 300 19.16 -1.82 -11.30
N VAL A 301 18.69 -1.86 -12.54
CA VAL A 301 18.71 -3.09 -13.37
C VAL A 301 20.12 -3.61 -13.56
N LEU A 302 21.06 -2.74 -13.92
CA LEU A 302 22.46 -3.12 -14.16
C LEU A 302 23.13 -3.64 -12.89
N ASP A 303 22.91 -2.97 -11.76
CA ASP A 303 23.46 -3.37 -10.46
C ASP A 303 22.90 -4.72 -10.02
N TYR A 304 21.59 -4.92 -10.15
CA TYR A 304 20.94 -6.17 -9.78
C TYR A 304 21.28 -7.31 -10.74
N ALA A 305 21.48 -7.03 -12.03
CA ALA A 305 22.03 -7.99 -13.00
C ALA A 305 23.50 -8.34 -12.74
N GLY A 306 24.19 -7.62 -11.83
CA GLY A 306 25.57 -7.88 -11.44
C GLY A 306 26.63 -7.23 -12.33
N LEU A 307 26.28 -6.18 -13.07
CA LEU A 307 27.18 -5.51 -14.02
C LEU A 307 28.00 -4.38 -13.39
N THR A 308 27.59 -3.85 -12.24
CA THR A 308 28.27 -2.70 -11.61
C THR A 308 29.40 -3.09 -10.65
N GLY A 309 29.65 -4.39 -10.49
CA GLY A 309 30.62 -4.91 -9.51
C GLY A 309 30.21 -4.57 -8.09
N ASP A 310 31.11 -3.93 -7.35
CA ASP A 310 30.90 -3.52 -5.95
C ASP A 310 30.29 -2.12 -5.80
N VAL A 311 30.13 -1.37 -6.91
CA VAL A 311 29.54 -0.02 -6.87
C VAL A 311 28.03 -0.13 -6.99
N GLY A 312 27.31 0.29 -5.95
CA GLY A 312 25.85 0.24 -5.92
C GLY A 312 25.20 1.21 -6.92
N TYR A 313 23.97 0.93 -7.35
CA TYR A 313 23.25 1.75 -8.34
C TYR A 313 23.06 3.23 -7.94
N LYS A 314 23.07 3.54 -6.64
CA LYS A 314 22.98 4.92 -6.12
C LYS A 314 24.29 5.70 -6.26
N GLU A 315 25.41 4.99 -6.36
CA GLU A 315 26.76 5.57 -6.35
C GLU A 315 27.37 5.61 -7.75
N ILE A 316 27.00 4.68 -8.63
CA ILE A 316 27.51 4.66 -10.00
C ILE A 316 27.04 5.90 -10.78
N SER A 317 28.00 6.61 -11.36
CA SER A 317 27.71 7.75 -12.23
C SER A 317 27.05 7.32 -13.55
N ASP A 318 26.26 8.21 -14.13
CA ASP A 318 25.58 7.96 -15.42
C ASP A 318 26.58 7.67 -16.56
N ILE A 319 27.74 8.35 -16.53
CA ILE A 319 28.85 8.14 -17.47
C ILE A 319 29.40 6.71 -17.37
N ALA A 320 29.49 6.16 -16.16
CA ALA A 320 29.99 4.80 -15.94
C ALA A 320 28.91 3.73 -16.19
N ALA A 321 27.64 4.06 -15.93
CA ALA A 321 26.52 3.14 -16.12
C ALA A 321 26.15 2.95 -17.60
N PHE A 322 26.24 3.99 -18.43
CA PHE A 322 25.82 3.90 -19.82
C PHE A 322 26.56 2.82 -20.64
N PRO A 323 27.89 2.68 -20.57
CA PRO A 323 28.59 1.56 -21.23
C PRO A 323 28.10 0.18 -20.77
N LEU A 324 27.73 0.04 -19.50
CA LEU A 324 27.17 -1.21 -18.95
C LEU A 324 25.77 -1.50 -19.52
N LEU A 325 24.96 -0.47 -19.80
CA LEU A 325 23.69 -0.65 -20.51
C LEU A 325 23.89 -1.18 -21.94
N VAL A 326 24.89 -0.66 -22.65
CA VAL A 326 25.24 -1.15 -23.99
C VAL A 326 25.70 -2.60 -23.94
N GLU A 327 26.56 -2.95 -22.98
CA GLU A 327 26.99 -4.32 -22.73
C GLU A 327 25.80 -5.23 -22.41
N PHE A 328 24.97 -4.82 -21.45
CA PHE A 328 23.75 -5.52 -21.05
C PHE A 328 22.89 -5.84 -22.26
N TYR A 329 22.51 -4.84 -23.06
CA TYR A 329 21.61 -5.02 -24.19
C TYR A 329 22.17 -6.03 -25.22
N ARG A 330 23.45 -5.91 -25.57
CA ARG A 330 24.11 -6.82 -26.51
C ARG A 330 24.18 -8.24 -25.98
N ASN A 331 24.61 -8.40 -24.74
CA ASN A 331 24.72 -9.71 -24.10
C ASN A 331 23.34 -10.35 -23.92
N TYR A 332 22.33 -9.56 -23.54
CA TYR A 332 20.96 -10.03 -23.42
C TYR A 332 20.44 -10.47 -24.79
N ARG A 333 20.68 -9.71 -25.87
CA ARG A 333 20.27 -10.06 -27.24
C ARG A 333 20.92 -11.35 -27.75
N ASP A 334 22.25 -11.41 -27.65
CA ASP A 334 23.07 -12.33 -28.45
C ASP A 334 23.56 -13.56 -27.67
N ASN A 335 23.46 -13.57 -26.33
CA ASN A 335 24.02 -14.62 -25.49
C ASN A 335 23.01 -15.13 -24.45
N ASN A 336 22.37 -16.27 -24.75
CA ASN A 336 21.40 -16.91 -23.84
C ASN A 336 21.97 -17.27 -22.46
N GLY A 337 23.28 -17.57 -22.38
CA GLY A 337 23.94 -17.88 -21.10
C GLY A 337 24.02 -16.65 -20.20
N LEU A 338 24.48 -15.53 -20.75
CA LEU A 338 24.56 -14.25 -20.03
C LEU A 338 23.16 -13.71 -19.71
N ARG A 339 22.20 -13.83 -20.63
CA ARG A 339 20.79 -13.51 -20.38
C ARG A 339 20.26 -14.19 -19.12
N CYS A 340 20.36 -15.52 -19.07
CA CYS A 340 19.91 -16.31 -17.92
C CYS A 340 20.69 -15.96 -16.63
N GLN A 341 21.97 -15.60 -16.74
CA GLN A 341 22.76 -15.15 -15.60
C GLN A 341 22.27 -13.80 -15.07
N TYR A 342 21.98 -12.83 -15.93
CA TYR A 342 21.44 -11.53 -15.53
C TYR A 342 20.09 -11.65 -14.84
N ASP A 343 19.18 -12.46 -15.39
CA ASP A 343 17.87 -12.70 -14.77
C ASP A 343 18.02 -13.31 -13.36
N LYS A 344 18.89 -14.33 -13.21
CA LYS A 344 19.16 -14.96 -11.91
C LYS A 344 19.81 -14.02 -10.91
N ASN A 345 20.79 -13.23 -11.34
CA ASN A 345 21.43 -12.24 -10.47
C ASN A 345 20.40 -11.20 -10.00
N PHE A 346 19.56 -10.74 -10.92
CA PHE A 346 18.54 -9.75 -10.64
C PHE A 346 17.53 -10.27 -9.62
N GLU A 347 17.06 -11.50 -9.77
CA GLU A 347 16.17 -12.14 -8.79
C GLU A 347 16.84 -12.32 -7.42
N ALA A 348 18.12 -12.72 -7.39
CA ALA A 348 18.84 -12.93 -6.14
C ALA A 348 19.17 -11.62 -5.39
N LYS A 349 19.55 -10.56 -6.11
CA LYS A 349 19.99 -9.28 -5.54
C LYS A 349 18.86 -8.28 -5.36
N GLY A 350 17.81 -8.39 -6.17
CA GLY A 350 16.77 -7.37 -6.25
C GLY A 350 15.91 -7.22 -5.02
N LEU A 351 15.79 -8.28 -4.19
CA LEU A 351 14.92 -8.32 -3.01
C LEU A 351 13.57 -7.61 -3.26
N LEU A 352 12.98 -7.89 -4.42
CA LEU A 352 11.74 -7.26 -4.83
C LEU A 352 10.63 -7.73 -3.90
N THR A 353 9.98 -6.77 -3.27
CA THR A 353 8.77 -6.95 -2.50
C THR A 353 7.58 -7.02 -3.42
N GLN A 354 6.77 -8.04 -3.18
CA GLN A 354 5.52 -8.21 -3.88
C GLN A 354 4.58 -7.07 -3.47
N SER A 355 3.93 -6.48 -4.47
CA SER A 355 2.84 -5.55 -4.24
C SER A 355 1.73 -6.24 -3.47
N SER A 356 1.09 -5.51 -2.57
CA SER A 356 0.15 -6.06 -1.61
C SER A 356 -0.94 -5.10 -1.18
N PHE A 357 -2.03 -5.69 -0.70
CA PHE A 357 -3.04 -5.01 0.10
C PHE A 357 -3.49 -5.94 1.23
N VAL A 358 -4.13 -5.39 2.25
CA VAL A 358 -4.65 -6.15 3.39
C VAL A 358 -6.16 -5.96 3.48
N ARG A 359 -6.93 -7.06 3.49
CA ARG A 359 -8.34 -7.04 3.87
C ARG A 359 -8.45 -7.25 5.37
N ILE A 360 -9.10 -6.31 6.06
CA ILE A 360 -9.35 -6.39 7.50
C ILE A 360 -10.80 -6.82 7.71
N VAL A 361 -10.99 -8.00 8.28
CA VAL A 361 -12.29 -8.61 8.54
C VAL A 361 -12.69 -8.37 10.01
N LEU A 362 -13.81 -7.70 10.19
CA LEU A 362 -14.34 -7.21 11.47
C LEU A 362 -15.15 -8.29 12.18
N GLU A 363 -14.43 -9.30 12.64
CA GLU A 363 -14.94 -10.34 13.54
C GLU A 363 -14.16 -10.26 14.87
N LYS A 364 -14.52 -11.10 15.85
CA LYS A 364 -13.83 -11.13 17.15
C LYS A 364 -13.24 -12.51 17.38
N PRO A 365 -11.90 -12.66 17.43
CA PRO A 365 -10.85 -11.67 17.18
C PRO A 365 -10.78 -11.17 15.72
N VAL A 366 -10.25 -9.96 15.47
CA VAL A 366 -10.15 -9.39 14.10
C VAL A 366 -9.19 -10.23 13.25
N ARG A 367 -9.50 -10.39 11.96
CA ARG A 367 -8.66 -11.13 11.01
C ARG A 367 -8.07 -10.18 9.96
N ALA A 368 -6.77 -10.26 9.73
CA ALA A 368 -6.07 -9.51 8.69
C ALA A 368 -5.58 -10.47 7.59
N GLU A 369 -6.06 -10.30 6.37
CA GLU A 369 -5.78 -11.15 5.21
C GLU A 369 -4.88 -10.40 4.24
N VAL A 370 -3.66 -10.89 4.03
CA VAL A 370 -2.66 -10.25 3.17
C VAL A 370 -2.72 -10.88 1.79
N TYR A 371 -2.97 -10.05 0.79
CA TYR A 371 -2.99 -10.44 -0.61
C TYR A 371 -1.75 -9.86 -1.30
N ARG A 372 -1.01 -10.70 -2.03
CA ARG A 372 0.21 -10.27 -2.73
C ARG A 372 0.22 -10.76 -4.18
N ASN A 373 0.86 -10.00 -5.06
CA ASN A 373 1.21 -10.46 -6.42
C ASN A 373 2.57 -11.21 -6.41
N ASP A 374 3.17 -11.46 -7.56
CA ASP A 374 4.47 -12.11 -7.72
C ASP A 374 5.65 -11.12 -7.91
N ALA A 375 5.44 -9.84 -7.54
CA ALA A 375 6.30 -8.70 -7.80
C ALA A 375 6.46 -8.29 -9.29
N ARG A 376 5.83 -9.01 -10.23
CA ARG A 376 5.80 -8.71 -11.67
C ARG A 376 4.46 -8.13 -12.14
N GLY A 377 3.59 -7.72 -11.22
CA GLY A 377 2.27 -7.17 -11.54
C GLY A 377 1.18 -8.23 -11.65
N GLY A 378 -0.06 -7.83 -11.95
CA GLY A 378 -1.16 -8.76 -12.23
C GLY A 378 -1.82 -9.35 -10.99
N LYS A 379 -1.98 -10.69 -10.97
CA LYS A 379 -2.90 -11.38 -10.07
C LYS A 379 -2.43 -11.40 -8.61
N TYR A 380 -3.32 -10.97 -7.71
CA TYR A 380 -3.12 -11.06 -6.26
C TYR A 380 -3.72 -12.34 -5.70
N GLN A 381 -3.06 -12.94 -4.72
CA GLN A 381 -3.52 -14.13 -4.02
C GLN A 381 -3.35 -13.95 -2.52
N LEU A 382 -4.24 -14.57 -1.74
CA LEU A 382 -4.10 -14.62 -0.29
C LEU A 382 -2.83 -15.39 0.05
N THR A 383 -1.84 -14.73 0.66
CA THR A 383 -0.57 -15.35 1.04
C THR A 383 -0.45 -15.54 2.55
N TYR A 384 -1.15 -14.73 3.34
CA TYR A 384 -1.05 -14.76 4.80
C TYR A 384 -2.34 -14.32 5.48
N THR A 385 -2.59 -14.87 6.66
CA THR A 385 -3.73 -14.51 7.51
C THR A 385 -3.26 -14.41 8.95
N GLU A 386 -3.49 -13.24 9.58
CA GLU A 386 -3.22 -13.01 10.99
C GLU A 386 -4.53 -12.87 11.77
N ILE A 387 -4.54 -13.36 13.02
CA ILE A 387 -5.65 -13.17 13.95
C ILE A 387 -5.20 -12.24 15.08
N LEU A 388 -5.83 -11.07 15.19
CA LEU A 388 -5.46 -10.02 16.13
C LEU A 388 -6.17 -10.23 17.48
N TYR A 389 -5.43 -10.75 18.48
CA TYR A 389 -5.93 -11.09 19.82
C TYR A 389 -5.53 -10.14 20.95
#